data_AF-A0A244EEB4-F1
#
_entry.id   AF-A0A244EEB4-F1
#
_cell.length_a   1.000
_cell.length_b   1.000
_cell.length_c   1.000
_cell.angle_alpha   90.00
_cell.angle_beta   90.00
_cell.angle_gamma   90.00
#
_symmetry.space_group_name_H-M   'P 1'
#
loop_
_entity.id
_entity.type
_entity.pdbx_description
1 polymer ?
#
loop_
_entity_poly.entity_id
_entity_poly.type
_entity_poly.pdbx_seq_one_letter_code
_entity_poly.pdbx_strand_id
1 'polypeptide(L)'
;MKIETQKQQARAVVYVLDVPEFSAIVQASANTPGVEVTKEDAYWRVSAPRELSFSRRGLRMKPAVWWGMFTGGLVGRIAEMTPNYVRIVADAQEETHA
;
A
#
# COMPACT_ATOMS: atom_id res chain seq x y z
N MET A 1 33.74 5.51 -11.17
CA MET A 1 32.30 5.72 -11.43
C MET A 1 31.58 5.44 -10.11
N LYS A 2 31.19 6.47 -9.36
CA LYS A 2 30.53 6.29 -8.05
C LYS A 2 29.06 6.01 -8.32
N ILE A 3 28.62 4.80 -7.99
CA ILE A 3 27.20 4.48 -7.95
C ILE A 3 26.74 5.00 -6.59
N GLU A 4 26.16 6.20 -6.56
CA GLU A 4 25.50 6.71 -5.36
C GLU A 4 24.25 5.88 -5.14
N THR A 5 24.33 4.91 -4.22
CA THR A 5 23.17 4.20 -3.70
C THR A 5 22.34 5.22 -2.92
N GLN A 6 21.36 5.81 -3.60
CA GLN A 6 20.34 6.65 -2.99
C GLN A 6 19.69 5.86 -1.85
N LYS A 7 19.75 6.35 -0.61
CA LYS A 7 18.95 5.80 0.50
C LYS A 7 17.49 5.86 0.08
N GLN A 8 16.90 4.71 -0.27
CA GLN A 8 15.49 4.63 -0.58
C GLN A 8 14.73 5.04 0.68
N GLN A 9 14.02 6.17 0.63
CA GLN A 9 13.14 6.57 1.73
C GLN A 9 12.17 5.41 2.00
N ALA A 10 11.95 5.08 3.27
CA ALA A 10 10.96 4.07 3.63
C ALA A 10 9.58 4.52 3.14
N ARG A 11 8.81 3.60 2.55
CA ARG A 11 7.48 3.86 2.01
C ARG A 11 6.52 2.78 2.48
N ALA A 12 5.27 3.18 2.71
CA ALA A 12 4.19 2.23 2.85
C ALA A 12 3.84 1.72 1.43
N VAL A 13 3.81 0.41 1.25
CA VAL A 13 3.46 -0.22 -0.03
C VAL A 13 2.46 -1.33 0.20
N VAL A 14 1.43 -1.42 -0.64
CA VAL A 14 0.58 -2.60 -0.75
C VAL A 14 0.54 -3.07 -2.20
N TYR A 15 0.65 -4.38 -2.39
CA TYR A 15 0.54 -5.03 -3.69
C TYR A 15 -0.87 -5.58 -3.85
N VAL A 16 -1.63 -4.94 -4.72
CA VAL A 16 -3.05 -5.23 -4.95
C VAL A 16 -3.15 -6.18 -6.14
N LEU A 17 -3.81 -7.34 -5.98
CA LEU A 17 -4.03 -8.27 -7.10
C LEU A 17 -4.75 -7.56 -8.26
N ASP A 18 -4.31 -7.81 -9.49
CA ASP A 18 -4.98 -7.31 -10.68
C ASP A 18 -6.19 -8.16 -11.05
N VAL A 19 -7.23 -8.08 -10.23
CA VAL A 19 -8.52 -8.69 -10.50
C VAL A 19 -9.64 -7.70 -10.20
N PRO A 20 -10.81 -7.81 -10.86
CA PRO A 20 -11.90 -6.84 -10.74
C PRO A 20 -12.33 -6.54 -9.30
N GLU A 21 -12.27 -7.54 -8.43
CA GLU A 21 -12.65 -7.46 -7.01
C GLU A 21 -11.84 -6.41 -6.23
N PHE A 22 -10.59 -6.16 -6.62
CA PHE A 22 -9.70 -5.21 -5.96
C PHE A 22 -9.50 -3.90 -6.73
N SER A 23 -10.09 -3.76 -7.92
CA SER A 23 -9.95 -2.57 -8.79
C SER A 23 -10.31 -1.25 -8.09
N ALA A 24 -11.27 -1.26 -7.16
CA ALA A 24 -11.67 -0.09 -6.40
C ALA A 24 -10.51 0.50 -5.58
N ILE A 25 -9.60 -0.33 -5.05
CA ILE A 25 -8.43 0.13 -4.30
C ILE A 25 -7.52 0.95 -5.22
N VAL A 26 -7.23 0.42 -6.41
CA VAL A 26 -6.35 1.05 -7.41
C VAL A 26 -6.93 2.38 -7.88
N GLN A 27 -8.22 2.39 -8.21
CA GLN A 27 -8.92 3.59 -8.67
C GLN A 27 -8.97 4.68 -7.59
N ALA A 28 -9.28 4.32 -6.34
CA ALA A 28 -9.27 5.30 -5.25
C ALA A 28 -7.86 5.84 -4.97
N SER A 29 -6.85 4.96 -5.01
CA SER A 29 -5.45 5.31 -4.79
C SER A 29 -4.92 6.27 -5.86
N ALA A 30 -5.25 6.03 -7.13
CA ALA A 30 -4.81 6.89 -8.24
C ALA A 30 -5.36 8.32 -8.15
N ASN A 31 -6.46 8.52 -7.41
CA ASN A 31 -7.07 9.83 -7.16
C ASN A 31 -6.64 10.46 -5.83
N THR A 32 -5.74 9.81 -5.06
CA THR A 32 -5.32 10.29 -3.75
C THR A 32 -3.99 11.05 -3.85
N PRO A 33 -3.93 12.33 -3.42
CA PRO A 33 -2.69 13.10 -3.45
C PRO A 33 -1.56 12.43 -2.64
N GLY A 34 -0.37 12.35 -3.23
CA GLY A 34 0.80 11.74 -2.58
C GLY A 34 0.84 10.21 -2.62
N VAL A 35 -0.14 9.56 -3.27
CA VAL A 35 -0.13 8.12 -3.54
C VAL A 35 0.30 7.89 -4.98
N GLU A 36 1.24 6.96 -5.16
CA GLU A 36 1.71 6.50 -6.47
C GLU A 36 1.13 5.11 -6.75
N VAL A 37 0.62 4.91 -7.97
CA VAL A 37 0.06 3.64 -8.43
C VAL A 37 0.80 3.21 -9.69
N THR A 38 1.44 2.04 -9.64
CA THR A 38 2.19 1.47 -10.77
C THR A 38 1.66 0.08 -11.09
N LYS A 39 1.49 -0.22 -12.38
CA LYS A 39 1.10 -1.55 -12.84
C LYS A 39 2.31 -2.49 -12.85
N GLU A 40 2.19 -3.68 -12.25
CA GLU A 40 3.24 -4.71 -12.21
C GLU A 40 2.64 -6.07 -12.53
N ASP A 41 2.70 -6.54 -13.78
CA ASP A 41 2.18 -7.86 -14.23
C ASP A 41 0.89 -8.34 -13.51
N ALA A 42 1.00 -9.23 -12.51
CA ALA A 42 -0.14 -9.79 -11.76
C ALA A 42 -0.71 -8.88 -10.65
N TYR A 43 -0.11 -7.71 -10.42
CA TYR A 43 -0.41 -6.80 -9.32
C TYR A 43 -0.45 -5.32 -9.78
N TRP A 44 -0.94 -4.49 -8.87
CA TRP A 44 -0.75 -3.05 -8.84
C TRP A 44 0.01 -2.70 -7.58
N ARG A 45 1.13 -2.00 -7.72
CA ARG A 45 1.89 -1.44 -6.61
C ARG A 45 1.30 -0.09 -6.24
N VAL A 46 0.73 0.00 -5.05
CA VAL A 46 0.23 1.25 -4.46
C VAL A 46 1.19 1.68 -3.36
N SER A 47 1.73 2.89 -3.42
CA SER A 47 2.71 3.36 -2.45
C SER A 47 2.51 4.80 -2.00
N ALA A 48 2.89 5.09 -0.76
CA ALA A 48 2.93 6.44 -0.21
C ALA A 48 4.16 6.64 0.69
N PRO A 49 4.67 7.88 0.84
CA PRO A 49 5.88 8.15 1.64
C PRO A 49 5.77 7.80 3.13
N ARG A 50 4.58 7.89 3.73
CA ARG A 50 4.42 7.71 5.19
C ARG A 50 3.41 6.63 5.53
N GLU A 51 2.20 6.75 4.97
CA GLU A 51 1.14 5.81 5.24
C GLU A 51 0.14 5.72 4.09
N LEU A 52 -0.53 4.58 4.01
CA LEU A 52 -1.70 4.34 3.18
C LEU A 52 -2.88 4.08 4.11
N SER A 53 -4.04 4.67 3.79
CA SER A 53 -5.27 4.38 4.51
C SER A 53 -6.42 4.12 3.55
N PHE A 54 -7.24 3.14 3.90
CA PHE A 54 -8.39 2.76 3.10
C PHE A 54 -9.61 2.61 3.99
N SER A 55 -10.77 3.04 3.51
CA SER A 55 -12.05 2.76 4.15
C SER A 55 -12.84 1.77 3.29
N ARG A 56 -13.35 0.70 3.89
CA ARG A 56 -14.16 -0.30 3.17
C ARG A 56 -15.40 0.33 2.54
N ARG A 57 -16.03 1.27 3.27
CA ARG A 57 -17.22 1.99 2.78
C ARG A 57 -16.88 2.90 1.60
N GLY A 58 -15.78 3.66 1.68
CA GLY A 58 -15.34 4.52 0.57
C GLY A 58 -15.01 3.71 -0.70
N LEU A 59 -14.45 2.51 -0.53
CA LEU A 59 -14.16 1.59 -1.63
C LEU A 59 -15.36 0.74 -2.07
N ARG A 60 -16.48 0.81 -1.34
CA ARG A 60 -17.69 -0.01 -1.56
C ARG A 60 -17.39 -1.52 -1.64
N MET A 61 -16.37 -1.98 -0.93
CA MET A 61 -15.92 -3.37 -0.97
C MET A 61 -16.81 -4.28 -0.14
N LYS A 62 -17.03 -5.49 -0.66
CA LYS A 62 -17.71 -6.58 0.06
C LYS A 62 -16.85 -7.01 1.27
N PRO A 63 -17.46 -7.36 2.42
CA PRO A 63 -16.72 -7.80 3.60
C PRO A 63 -15.72 -8.94 3.35
N ALA A 64 -16.08 -9.93 2.52
CA ALA A 64 -15.19 -11.05 2.21
C ALA A 64 -13.94 -10.63 1.42
N VAL A 65 -14.07 -9.67 0.49
CA VAL A 65 -12.96 -9.18 -0.33
C VAL A 65 -12.03 -8.29 0.49
N TRP A 66 -12.59 -7.51 1.43
CA TRP A 66 -11.85 -6.61 2.30
C TRP A 66 -10.69 -7.30 3.05
N TRP A 67 -10.93 -8.49 3.58
CA TRP A 67 -9.90 -9.27 4.28
C TRP A 67 -8.79 -9.80 3.36
N GLY A 68 -9.04 -9.87 2.05
CA GLY A 68 -8.06 -10.29 1.05
C GLY A 68 -7.14 -9.18 0.52
N MET A 69 -7.24 -7.94 1.01
CA MET A 69 -6.49 -6.78 0.49
C MET A 69 -4.96 -6.99 0.48
N PHE A 70 -4.44 -7.84 1.36
CA PHE A 70 -3.00 -8.09 1.52
C PHE A 70 -2.49 -9.34 0.81
N THR A 71 -3.29 -9.97 -0.05
CA THR A 71 -2.90 -11.23 -0.71
C THR A 71 -1.68 -11.07 -1.63
N GLY A 72 -1.41 -9.86 -2.14
CA GLY A 72 -0.19 -9.58 -2.89
C GLY A 72 1.03 -9.20 -2.03
N GLY A 73 0.85 -9.05 -0.71
CA GLY A 73 1.89 -8.60 0.21
C GLY A 73 1.92 -7.09 0.43
N LEU A 74 2.86 -6.65 1.29
CA LEU A 74 3.06 -5.25 1.67
C LEU A 74 4.52 -4.97 2.07
N VAL A 75 4.91 -3.68 2.04
CA VAL A 75 6.14 -3.16 2.67
C VAL A 75 5.75 -2.14 3.73
N GLY A 76 6.36 -2.24 4.91
CA GLY A 76 5.96 -1.51 6.12
C GLY A 76 5.17 -2.40 7.08
N ARG A 77 4.23 -1.79 7.80
CA ARG A 77 3.42 -2.47 8.83
C ARG A 77 1.97 -2.09 8.77
N ILE A 78 1.07 -3.05 8.99
CA ILE A 78 -0.34 -2.79 9.25
C ILE A 78 -0.45 -2.20 10.66
N ALA A 79 -0.71 -0.89 10.75
CA ALA A 79 -0.89 -0.21 12.04
C ALA A 79 -2.31 -0.42 12.59
N GLU A 80 -3.29 -0.61 11.72
CA GLU A 80 -4.68 -0.87 12.08
C GLU A 80 -5.37 -1.65 10.97
N MET A 81 -6.14 -2.67 11.34
CA MET A 81 -7.06 -3.36 10.43
C MET A 81 -8.34 -3.73 11.18
N THR A 82 -9.44 -3.16 10.72
CA THR A 82 -10.78 -3.43 11.25
C THR A 82 -11.69 -3.89 10.11
N PRO A 83 -12.94 -4.29 10.38
CA PRO A 83 -13.89 -4.59 9.32
C PRO A 83 -14.21 -3.39 8.40
N ASN A 84 -13.79 -2.16 8.71
CA ASN A 84 -14.18 -0.97 7.94
C ASN A 84 -13.02 -0.04 7.56
N TYR A 85 -11.84 -0.22 8.15
CA TYR A 85 -10.73 0.69 8.00
C TYR A 85 -9.41 -0.07 8.08
N VAL A 86 -8.44 0.34 7.25
CA VAL A 86 -7.07 -0.15 7.34
C VAL A 86 -6.11 1.02 7.25
N ARG A 87 -4.99 0.88 7.95
CA ARG A 87 -3.86 1.81 7.87
C ARG A 87 -2.55 1.04 7.83
N ILE A 88 -1.73 1.37 6.83
CA ILE A 88 -0.40 0.80 6.61
C ILE A 88 0.60 1.93 6.78
N VAL A 89 1.62 1.75 7.60
CA VAL A 89 2.68 2.75 7.82
C VAL A 89 3.99 2.24 7.25
N ALA A 90 4.81 3.15 6.72
CA ALA A 90 6.19 2.86 6.35
C ALA A 90 6.94 2.41 7.61
N ASP A 91 7.84 1.43 7.46
CA ASP A 91 8.75 1.11 8.57
C ASP A 91 9.67 2.31 8.83
N ALA A 92 9.86 2.65 10.10
CA ALA A 92 10.90 3.60 10.46
C ALA A 92 12.25 3.00 10.05
N GLN A 93 13.10 3.78 9.39
CA GLN A 93 14.50 3.40 9.21
C GLN A 93 15.12 3.33 10.61
N GLU A 94 15.35 2.13 11.14
CA GLU A 94 16.18 1.99 12.33
C GLU A 94 17.60 2.39 11.92
N GLU A 95 18.02 3.60 12.30
CA GLU A 95 19.43 3.99 12.25
C GLU A 95 20.17 3.18 13.30
N THR A 96 20.63 1.98 12.93
CA THR A 96 21.67 1.29 13.72
C THR A 96 22.96 2.10 13.59
N HIS A 97 23.16 3.05 14.50
CA HIS A 97 24.49 3.57 14.81
C HIS A 97 25.25 2.46 15.57
N ALA A 98 26.28 1.92 14.93
CA ALA A 98 27.34 1.13 15.56
C ALA A 98 28.68 1.76 15.19
#